data_AF-A0A920V0Y1-F1
#
_entry.id   AF-A0A920V0Y1-F1
#
_cell.length_a   1.000
_cell.length_b   1.000
_cell.length_c   1.000
_cell.angle_alpha   90.00
_cell.angle_beta   90.00
_cell.angle_gamma   90.00
#
_symmetry.space_group_name_H-M   'P 1'
#
loop_
_entity.id
_entity.type
_entity.pdbx_description
1 polymer ?
#
loop_
_entity_poly.entity_id
_entity_poly.type
_entity_poly.pdbx_seq_one_letter_code
_entity_poly.pdbx_strand_id
1 'polypeptide(L)'
;MWCWKTGIKGSALWAYADPGNTSSTAWDAVLKDVTNTELHYSFVRPMPDDLVPSIGWESVREGIDDHRYLATLSNLIRQAAGKGLSEGAETGRTPVAGVDRQDRQ
;
A
#
# COMPACT_ATOMS: atom_id res chain seq x y z
N MET A 1 -0.66 -3.55 -4.56
CA MET A 1 -1.28 -4.31 -5.67
C MET A 1 -0.73 -5.72 -5.90
N TRP A 2 0.59 -5.98 -5.82
CA TRP A 2 1.15 -7.33 -6.07
C TRP A 2 0.49 -8.48 -5.28
N CYS A 3 0.23 -8.29 -3.98
CA CYS A 3 -0.43 -9.30 -3.14
C CYS A 3 -1.83 -9.67 -3.66
N TRP A 4 -2.58 -8.69 -4.17
CA TRP A 4 -3.88 -8.93 -4.80
C TRP A 4 -3.74 -9.84 -6.03
N LYS A 5 -2.88 -9.43 -6.97
CA LYS A 5 -2.65 -10.13 -8.25
C LYS A 5 -2.17 -11.58 -8.06
N THR A 6 -1.36 -11.83 -7.04
CA THR A 6 -0.79 -13.15 -6.75
C THR A 6 -1.64 -13.99 -5.79
N GLY A 7 -2.71 -13.43 -5.22
CA GLY A 7 -3.52 -14.10 -4.20
C GLY A 7 -2.85 -14.23 -2.83
N ILE A 8 -1.65 -13.65 -2.65
CA ILE A 8 -0.95 -13.57 -1.36
C ILE A 8 -1.77 -12.70 -0.39
N LYS A 9 -1.85 -13.11 0.87
CA LYS A 9 -2.73 -12.49 1.87
C LYS A 9 -2.14 -11.26 2.58
N GLY A 10 -0.85 -11.00 2.40
CA GLY A 10 -0.19 -9.85 2.98
C GLY A 10 1.29 -9.79 2.66
N SER A 11 1.89 -8.64 2.97
CA SER A 11 3.33 -8.41 2.93
C SER A 11 3.76 -7.97 4.32
N ALA A 12 4.99 -8.31 4.70
CA ALA A 12 5.61 -7.85 5.93
C ALA A 12 6.98 -7.28 5.61
N LEU A 13 7.34 -6.24 6.37
CA LEU A 13 8.65 -5.60 6.31
C LEU A 13 9.36 -5.93 7.62
N TRP A 14 10.67 -6.18 7.54
CA TRP A 14 11.45 -6.58 8.71
C TRP A 14 11.61 -5.43 9.72
N ALA A 15 11.58 -4.19 9.26
CA ALA A 15 11.64 -2.99 10.08
C ALA A 15 10.49 -2.05 9.73
N TYR A 16 9.85 -1.52 10.77
CA TYR A 16 8.92 -0.40 10.66
C TYR A 16 9.67 0.93 10.61
N ALA A 17 10.63 1.10 11.54
CA ALA A 17 11.62 2.15 11.57
C ALA A 17 12.92 1.60 12.16
N ASP A 18 14.05 1.89 11.52
CA ASP A 18 15.39 1.61 12.02
C ASP A 18 16.29 2.81 11.74
N PRO A 19 16.00 4.01 12.28
CA PRO A 19 16.54 5.27 11.75
C PRO A 19 18.03 5.48 11.98
N GLY A 20 18.72 4.60 12.73
CA GLY A 20 20.10 4.74 13.19
C GLY A 20 20.34 5.90 14.19
N ASN A 21 19.58 7.00 14.05
CA ASN A 21 19.64 8.21 14.88
C ASN A 21 18.25 8.86 14.99
N THR A 22 17.82 9.18 16.20
CA THR A 22 16.54 9.84 16.52
C THR A 22 16.68 11.31 16.92
N SER A 23 17.87 11.91 16.78
CA SER A 23 18.10 13.32 17.09
C SER A 23 17.30 14.24 16.16
N SER A 24 16.94 15.42 16.67
CA SER A 24 16.25 16.45 15.87
C SER A 24 17.04 16.93 14.65
N THR A 25 18.36 16.83 14.71
CA THR A 25 19.29 17.18 13.62
C THR A 25 19.49 16.07 12.59
N ALA A 26 18.87 14.90 12.77
CA ALA A 26 19.09 13.77 11.88
C ALA A 26 18.61 14.01 10.43
N TRP A 27 17.70 14.98 10.24
CA TRP A 27 17.27 15.44 8.92
C TRP A 27 18.32 16.30 8.20
N ASP A 28 19.25 16.93 8.92
CA ASP A 28 20.20 17.88 8.33
C ASP A 28 21.10 17.22 7.28
N ALA A 29 21.45 15.95 7.49
CA ALA A 29 22.24 15.18 6.52
C ALA A 29 21.43 14.88 5.26
N VAL A 30 20.15 14.50 5.42
CA VAL A 30 19.26 14.16 4.30
C VAL A 30 18.93 15.35 3.43
N LEU A 31 18.71 16.51 4.05
CA LEU A 31 18.41 17.75 3.34
C LEU A 31 19.64 18.34 2.62
N LYS A 32 20.86 18.00 3.07
CA LYS A 32 22.10 18.46 2.44
C LYS A 32 22.50 17.65 1.22
N ASP A 33 22.21 16.36 1.20
CA ASP A 33 22.51 15.47 0.07
C ASP A 33 21.45 14.36 -0.07
N VAL A 34 20.50 14.57 -0.97
CA VAL A 34 19.44 13.60 -1.26
C VAL A 34 19.91 12.38 -2.05
N THR A 35 21.15 12.39 -2.57
CA THR A 35 21.68 11.32 -3.42
C THR A 35 22.49 10.27 -2.65
N ASN A 36 23.04 10.65 -1.49
CA ASN A 36 23.89 9.78 -0.68
C ASN A 36 23.33 9.57 0.73
N THR A 37 22.01 9.45 0.81
CA THR A 37 21.35 9.05 2.05
C THR A 37 21.04 7.58 1.96
N GLU A 38 21.84 6.76 2.64
CA GLU A 38 21.30 5.52 3.18
C GLU A 38 20.16 5.93 4.13
N LEU A 39 18.96 6.04 3.58
CA LEU A 39 17.75 6.01 4.38
C LEU A 39 17.72 4.61 4.97
N HIS A 40 18.28 4.46 6.17
CA HIS A 40 18.15 3.25 6.95
C HIS A 40 16.70 2.76 6.90
N TYR A 41 16.48 1.45 6.80
CA TYR A 41 15.21 0.77 6.56
C TYR A 41 14.03 1.29 7.42
N SER A 42 13.46 2.42 7.00
CA SER A 42 12.50 3.18 7.80
C SER A 42 11.38 3.68 6.90
N PHE A 43 10.18 3.15 7.12
CA PHE A 43 8.97 3.62 6.45
C PHE A 43 8.45 4.88 7.12
N VAL A 44 8.67 5.01 8.43
CA VAL A 44 8.38 6.22 9.19
C VAL A 44 9.67 6.74 9.83
N ARG A 45 9.74 8.05 10.05
CA ARG A 45 10.84 8.64 10.81
C ARG A 45 10.36 9.03 12.21
N PRO A 46 10.94 8.45 13.27
CA PRO A 46 10.68 8.95 14.61
C PRO A 46 11.37 10.30 14.84
N MET A 47 10.59 11.24 15.35
CA MET A 47 11.00 12.48 15.97
C MET A 47 10.82 12.35 17.49
N PRO A 48 11.38 13.25 18.32
CA PRO A 48 11.27 13.17 19.77
C PRO A 48 9.82 12.98 20.28
N ASP A 49 8.85 13.60 19.61
CA ASP A 49 7.46 13.64 20.07
C ASP A 49 6.45 13.07 19.04
N ASP A 50 6.89 12.62 17.86
CA ASP A 50 5.98 12.20 16.77
C ASP A 50 6.63 11.20 15.79
N LEU A 51 5.82 10.56 14.94
CA LEU A 51 6.26 9.80 13.78
C LEU A 51 5.91 10.58 12.50
N VAL A 52 6.93 10.96 11.74
CA VAL A 52 6.74 11.59 10.44
C VAL A 52 6.59 10.49 9.37
N PRO A 53 5.44 10.39 8.68
CA PRO A 53 5.26 9.41 7.62
C PRO A 53 6.11 9.77 6.40
N SER A 54 6.65 8.75 5.72
CA SER A 54 7.30 8.93 4.41
C SER A 54 6.31 8.71 3.27
N ILE A 55 6.69 9.15 2.06
CA ILE A 55 5.95 8.81 0.84
C ILE A 55 5.80 7.29 0.71
N GLY A 56 6.87 6.53 0.97
CA GLY A 56 6.83 5.06 0.91
C GLY A 56 5.83 4.44 1.90
N TRP A 57 5.69 5.02 3.10
CA TRP A 57 4.69 4.57 4.08
C TRP A 57 3.26 4.85 3.63
N GLU A 58 2.99 6.04 3.10
CA GLU A 58 1.67 6.35 2.57
C GLU A 58 1.33 5.51 1.34
N SER A 59 2.29 5.21 0.46
CA SER A 59 2.07 4.26 -0.65
C SER A 59 1.73 2.84 -0.17
N VAL A 60 2.32 2.38 0.94
CA VAL A 60 1.95 1.09 1.55
C VAL A 60 0.52 1.14 2.10
N ARG A 61 0.16 2.22 2.81
CA ARG A 61 -1.20 2.42 3.34
C ARG A 61 -2.25 2.45 2.23
N GLU A 62 -2.02 3.24 1.18
CA GLU A 62 -2.87 3.30 -0.01
C GLU A 62 -3.06 1.91 -0.62
N GLY A 63 -1.98 1.15 -0.81
CA GLY A 63 -2.06 -0.21 -1.34
C GLY A 63 -2.82 -1.21 -0.46
N ILE A 64 -2.85 -1.01 0.87
CA ILE A 64 -3.67 -1.81 1.80
C ILE A 64 -5.15 -1.44 1.64
N ASP A 65 -5.45 -0.16 1.55
CA ASP A 65 -6.82 0.33 1.40
C ASP A 65 -7.41 -0.09 0.05
N ASP A 66 -6.63 -0.02 -1.04
CA ASP A 66 -6.99 -0.56 -2.35
C ASP A 66 -7.31 -2.05 -2.30
N HIS A 67 -6.46 -2.84 -1.61
CA HIS A 67 -6.69 -4.27 -1.48
C HIS A 67 -8.00 -4.57 -0.73
N ARG A 68 -8.27 -3.84 0.36
CA ARG A 68 -9.51 -3.97 1.14
C ARG A 68 -10.73 -3.57 0.31
N TYR A 69 -10.60 -2.50 -0.47
CA TYR A 69 -11.64 -2.03 -1.37
C TYR A 69 -11.97 -3.11 -2.41
N LEU A 70 -10.98 -3.64 -3.12
CA LEU A 70 -11.16 -4.69 -4.12
C LEU A 70 -11.74 -5.98 -3.53
N ALA A 71 -11.29 -6.38 -2.33
CA ALA A 71 -11.84 -7.53 -1.63
C ALA A 71 -13.32 -7.34 -1.28
N THR A 72 -13.68 -6.15 -0.80
CA THR A 72 -15.06 -5.78 -0.47
C THR A 72 -15.93 -5.76 -1.71
N LEU A 73 -15.48 -5.11 -2.79
CA LEU A 73 -16.20 -5.06 -4.06
C LEU A 73 -16.44 -6.46 -4.64
N SER A 74 -15.42 -7.32 -4.60
CA SER A 74 -15.52 -8.71 -5.06
C SER A 74 -16.55 -9.51 -4.25
N ASN A 75 -16.61 -9.30 -2.93
CA ASN A 75 -17.62 -9.90 -2.07
C ASN A 75 -19.03 -9.43 -2.44
N LEU A 76 -19.22 -8.13 -2.65
CA LEU A 76 -20.51 -7.55 -3.01
C LEU A 76 -21.00 -8.06 -4.36
N ILE A 77 -20.12 -8.16 -5.36
CA ILE A 77 -20.45 -8.73 -6.69
C ILE A 77 -20.93 -10.18 -6.55
N ARG A 78 -20.24 -11.00 -5.75
CA ARG A 78 -20.66 -12.39 -5.50
C ARG A 78 -22.03 -12.46 -4.83
N GLN A 79 -22.28 -11.61 -3.84
CA GLN A 79 -23.57 -11.56 -3.15
C GLN A 79 -24.71 -11.10 -4.07
N ALA A 80 -24.47 -10.08 -4.91
CA ALA A 80 -25.44 -9.60 -5.89
C ALA A 80 -25.82 -10.69 -6.90
N ALA A 81 -24.81 -11.40 -7.44
CA ALA A 81 -25.04 -12.53 -8.33
C ALA A 81 -25.86 -13.65 -7.67
N GLY A 82 -25.56 -13.99 -6.41
CA GLY A 82 -26.31 -14.98 -5.64
C GLY A 82 -27.78 -14.59 -5.36
N LYS A 83 -28.09 -13.29 -5.43
CA LYS A 83 -29.46 -12.75 -5.29
C LYS A 83 -30.17 -12.52 -6.63
N GLY A 84 -29.56 -12.89 -7.76
CA GLY A 84 -30.14 -12.70 -9.10
C GLY A 84 -30.03 -11.26 -9.65
N LEU A 85 -29.19 -10.42 -9.06
CA LEU A 85 -28.94 -9.04 -9.52
C LEU A 85 -27.82 -9.02 -10.58
N SER A 86 -28.09 -9.62 -11.74
CA SER A 86 -27.09 -9.91 -12.79
C SER A 86 -26.42 -8.68 -13.37
N GLU A 87 -27.20 -7.63 -13.65
CA GLU A 87 -26.71 -6.40 -14.31
C GLU A 87 -25.70 -5.65 -13.42
N GLY A 88 -26.04 -5.42 -12.15
CA GLY A 88 -25.12 -4.80 -11.19
C GLY A 88 -23.87 -5.65 -10.91
N ALA A 89 -23.99 -6.98 -10.96
CA ALA A 89 -22.85 -7.88 -10.82
C ALA A 89 -21.92 -7.85 -12.04
N GLU A 90 -22.44 -7.64 -13.26
CA GLU A 90 -21.65 -7.50 -14.49
C GLU A 90 -20.92 -6.16 -14.52
N THR A 91 -21.60 -5.05 -14.21
CA THR A 91 -20.96 -3.72 -14.14
C THR A 91 -19.79 -3.69 -13.17
N GLY A 92 -19.94 -4.32 -11.99
CA GLY A 92 -18.89 -4.38 -10.98
C GLY A 92 -17.65 -5.18 -11.38
N ARG A 93 -17.77 -6.16 -12.30
CA ARG A 93 -16.64 -7.00 -12.75
C ARG A 93 -15.65 -6.25 -13.64
N THR A 94 -16.11 -5.25 -14.39
CA THR A 94 -15.28 -4.49 -15.34
C THR A 94 -14.05 -3.83 -14.68
N PRO A 95 -14.17 -3.06 -13.58
CA PRO A 95 -13.01 -2.50 -12.89
C PRO A 95 -12.11 -3.54 -12.22
N VAL A 96 -12.68 -4.64 -11.69
CA VAL A 96 -11.89 -5.72 -11.06
C VAL A 96 -11.06 -6.49 -12.10
N ALA A 97 -11.62 -6.75 -13.28
CA ALA A 97 -10.93 -7.45 -14.36
C ALA A 97 -9.87 -6.60 -15.08
N GLY A 98 -10.01 -5.27 -15.08
CA GLY A 98 -9.01 -4.34 -15.64
C GLY A 98 -7.68 -4.40 -14.88
N VAL A 99 -7.75 -4.53 -13.55
CA VAL A 99 -6.60 -4.72 -12.66
C VAL A 99 -5.82 -6.01 -12.97
N ASP A 100 -6.51 -7.08 -13.38
CA ASP A 100 -5.86 -8.37 -13.68
C ASP A 100 -5.11 -8.41 -15.03
N ARG A 101 -5.42 -7.48 -15.95
CA ARG A 101 -4.93 -7.53 -17.35
C ARG A 101 -3.76 -6.59 -17.67
N GLN A 102 -3.54 -5.53 -16.91
CA GLN A 102 -2.65 -4.43 -17.32
C GLN A 102 -1.14 -4.73 -17.23
N ASP A 103 -0.75 -5.83 -16.59
CA ASP A 103 0.66 -6.13 -16.25
C ASP A 103 1.18 -7.45 -16.86
N ARG A 104 0.80 -7.76 -18.11
CA ARG A 104 1.41 -8.82 -18.94
C ARG A 104 2.10 -8.23 -20.17
N GLN A 105 2.95 -7.23 -19.96
CA GLN A 105 3.95 -6.78 -20.93
C GLN A 105 5.32 -6.81 -20.28
#